data_AF-A0A1I3C9K0-F1
#
_entry.id   AF-A0A1I3C9K0-F1
#
_cell.length_a   1.000
_cell.length_b   1.000
_cell.length_c   1.000
_cell.angle_alpha   90.00
_cell.angle_beta   90.00
_cell.angle_gamma   90.00
#
_symmetry.space_group_name_H-M   'P 1'
#
loop_
_entity.id
_entity.type
_entity.pdbx_description
1 polymer ?
#
loop_
_entity_poly.entity_id
_entity_poly.type
_entity_poly.pdbx_seq_one_letter_code
_entity_poly.pdbx_strand_id
1 'polypeptide(L)' 'MNKVYITNITSDVLNTDGRTEISNLKLHKLICDRQIENGALERQVVSILDFKEYQSVLSNGYYIVND' A
#
# COMPACT_ATOMS: atom_id res chain seq x y z
N MET A 1 -4.78 -16.23 2.38
CA MET A 1 -4.24 -15.28 1.38
C MET A 1 -5.40 -14.45 0.89
N ASN A 2 -5.47 -13.19 1.32
CA ASN A 2 -6.52 -12.27 0.92
C ASN A 2 -5.91 -11.18 0.03
N LYS A 3 -6.60 -10.79 -1.04
CA LYS A 3 -6.20 -9.63 -1.84
C LYS A 3 -6.60 -8.34 -1.12
N VAL A 4 -5.73 -7.36 -1.14
CA VAL A 4 -6.02 -5.99 -0.71
C VAL A 4 -5.96 -5.10 -1.92
N TYR A 5 -7.14 -4.67 -2.38
CA TYR A 5 -7.29 -3.75 -3.49
C TYR A 5 -6.99 -2.34 -3.02
N ILE A 6 -6.16 -1.66 -3.80
CA ILE A 6 -5.79 -0.26 -3.60
C ILE A 6 -6.22 0.51 -4.84
N THR A 7 -7.11 1.47 -4.64
CA THR A 7 -7.67 2.29 -5.71
C THR A 7 -7.65 3.75 -5.32
N ASN A 8 -7.87 4.66 -6.28
CA ASN A 8 -8.02 6.09 -6.01
C ASN A 8 -6.89 6.68 -5.14
N ILE A 9 -5.64 6.38 -5.50
CA ILE A 9 -4.46 6.92 -4.80
C ILE A 9 -4.40 8.44 -5.06
N THR A 10 -4.54 9.23 -4.00
CA THR A 10 -4.50 10.69 -4.05
C THR A 10 -3.16 11.26 -3.57
N SER A 11 -2.36 10.46 -2.87
CA SER A 11 -1.00 10.82 -2.46
C SER A 11 -0.13 9.57 -2.41
N ASP A 12 1.14 9.70 -2.81
CA ASP A 12 2.16 8.66 -2.71
C ASP A 12 3.48 9.33 -2.30
N VAL A 13 3.98 8.95 -1.13
CA VAL A 13 5.23 9.46 -0.58
C VAL A 13 6.10 8.29 -0.19
N LEU A 14 7.33 8.25 -0.72
CA LEU A 14 8.34 7.33 -0.23
C LEU A 14 8.71 7.72 1.20
N ASN A 15 8.34 6.89 2.17
CA ASN A 15 8.66 7.14 3.56
C ASN A 15 10.10 6.72 3.84
N THR A 16 10.97 7.71 4.01
CA THR A 16 12.37 7.51 4.39
C THR A 16 12.66 7.89 5.83
N ASP A 17 11.72 8.56 6.53
CA ASP A 17 11.80 9.12 7.90
C ASP A 17 13.20 9.67 8.32
N GLY A 18 14.06 10.04 7.36
CA GLY A 18 15.46 10.39 7.56
C GLY A 18 16.36 9.27 8.11
N ARG A 19 15.86 8.04 8.30
CA ARG A 19 16.62 6.91 8.84
C ARG A 19 17.04 5.98 7.72
N THR A 20 18.36 5.79 7.56
CA THR A 20 18.95 4.96 6.50
C THR A 20 18.40 3.52 6.50
N GLU A 21 18.12 2.97 7.68
CA GLU A 21 17.56 1.62 7.85
C GLU A 21 16.13 1.50 7.28
N ILE A 22 15.30 2.53 7.44
CA ILE A 22 13.94 2.60 6.90
C ILE A 22 13.98 2.91 5.39
N SER A 23 14.95 3.70 4.96
CA SER A 23 15.18 4.02 3.54
C SER A 23 15.48 2.76 2.71
N ASN A 24 16.16 1.76 3.30
CA ASN A 24 16.42 0.49 2.63
C ASN A 24 15.16 -0.38 2.42
N LEU A 25 14.13 -0.20 3.25
CA LEU A 25 12.86 -0.93 3.12
C LEU A 25 11.98 -0.37 1.99
N LYS A 26 12.27 0.85 1.52
CA LYS A 26 11.54 1.52 0.43
C LYS A 26 10.02 1.50 0.67
N LEU A 27 9.61 1.89 1.86
CA LEU A 27 8.19 1.91 2.24
C LEU A 27 7.48 3.08 1.54
N HIS A 28 6.36 2.81 0.90
CA HIS A 28 5.50 3.80 0.28
C HIS A 28 4.30 4.08 1.19
N LYS A 29 4.09 5.35 1.53
CA LYS A 29 2.92 5.83 2.25
C LYS A 29 1.93 6.41 1.25
N LEU A 30 0.80 5.74 1.10
CA LEU A 30 -0.28 6.11 0.19
C LEU A 30 -1.46 6.72 0.96
N ILE A 31 -2.15 7.68 0.36
CA ILE A 31 -3.55 8.01 0.71
C ILE A 31 -4.41 7.46 -0.42
N CYS A 32 -5.30 6.52 -0.10
CA CYS A 32 -6.03 5.75 -1.10
C CYS A 32 -7.34 5.18 -0.56
N ASP A 33 -8.14 4.61 -1.45
CA ASP A 33 -9.26 3.75 -1.07
C ASP A 33 -8.76 2.29 -1.01
N ARG A 34 -9.05 1.61 0.11
CA ARG A 34 -8.57 0.27 0.44
C ARG A 34 -9.74 -0.68 0.62
N GLN A 35 -9.64 -1.87 0.05
CA GLN A 35 -10.62 -2.92 0.26
C GLN A 35 -9.94 -4.28 0.36
N ILE A 36 -10.15 -4.97 1.48
CA ILE A 36 -9.80 -6.40 1.59
C ILE A 36 -10.82 -7.19 0.78
N GLU A 37 -10.40 -8.25 0.09
CA GLU A 37 -11.28 -9.15 -0.65
C GLU A 37 -12.47 -9.60 0.23
N ASN A 38 -13.69 -9.38 -0.26
CA ASN A 38 -14.95 -9.60 0.48
C ASN A 38 -15.16 -8.73 1.74
N GLY A 39 -14.27 -7.78 2.00
CA GLY A 39 -14.35 -6.80 3.08
C GLY A 39 -15.03 -5.49 2.66
N ALA A 40 -15.20 -4.61 3.64
CA ALA A 40 -15.71 -3.26 3.42
C ALA A 40 -14.69 -2.38 2.68
N LEU A 41 -15.20 -1.45 1.88
CA LEU A 41 -14.40 -0.40 1.26
C LEU A 41 -14.11 0.71 2.28
N GLU A 42 -12.84 0.91 2.58
CA GLU A 42 -12.33 2.02 3.37
C GLU A 42 -11.87 3.13 2.43
N ARG A 43 -12.34 4.37 2.62
CA ARG A 43 -12.03 5.49 1.71
C ARG A 43 -11.02 6.46 2.31
N GLN A 44 -10.13 6.97 1.47
CA GLN A 44 -9.13 7.99 1.80
C GLN A 44 -8.31 7.65 3.07
N VAL A 45 -7.92 6.37 3.18
CA VAL A 45 -7.11 5.86 4.28
C VAL A 45 -5.62 5.93 3.95
N VAL A 46 -4.80 5.92 5.01
CA VAL A 46 -3.35 5.79 4.87
C VAL A 46 -2.98 4.32 4.76
N SER A 47 -2.32 3.92 3.67
CA SER A 47 -1.75 2.58 3.51
C SER A 47 -0.23 2.69 3.43
N ILE A 48 0.48 1.87 4.22
CA ILE A 48 1.94 1.77 4.15
C ILE A 48 2.27 0.43 3.51
N LEU A 49 2.96 0.49 2.37
CA LEU A 49 3.31 -0.68 1.57
C LEU A 49 4.82 -0.81 1.49
N ASP A 50 5.33 -2.03 1.51
CA ASP A 50 6.71 -2.27 1.09
C ASP A 50 6.87 -2.15 -0.43
N PHE A 51 8.11 -2.21 -0.92
CA PHE A 51 8.39 -2.10 -2.35
C PHE A 51 7.67 -3.16 -3.20
N LYS A 52 7.55 -4.41 -2.73
CA LYS A 52 6.91 -5.49 -3.50
C LYS A 52 5.40 -5.34 -3.54
N GLU A 53 4.80 -4.98 -2.41
CA GLU A 53 3.38 -4.68 -2.31
C GLU A 53 3.01 -3.49 -3.19
N TYR A 54 3.81 -2.42 -3.12
CA TYR A 54 3.63 -1.23 -3.95
C TYR A 54 3.74 -1.56 -5.45
N GLN A 55 4.75 -2.31 -5.87
CA GLN A 55 4.88 -2.76 -7.27
C GLN A 55 3.69 -3.63 -7.72
N SER A 56 3.17 -4.47 -6.82
CA SER A 56 1.98 -5.28 -7.10
C SER A 56 0.74 -4.41 -7.31
N VAL A 57 0.57 -3.37 -6.48
CA VAL A 57 -0.50 -2.38 -6.63
C VAL A 57 -0.40 -1.63 -7.95
N LEU A 58 0.80 -1.15 -8.34
CA LEU A 58 0.99 -0.48 -9.62
C LEU A 58 0.68 -1.37 -10.83
N SER A 59 1.02 -2.65 -10.75
CA SER A 59 0.86 -3.58 -11.86
C SER A 59 -0.54 -4.17 -11.98
N ASN A 60 -1.20 -4.42 -10.84
CA ASN A 60 -2.42 -5.22 -10.76
C ASN A 60 -3.59 -4.52 -10.04
N GLY A 61 -3.34 -3.40 -9.37
CA GLY A 61 -4.32 -2.72 -8.51
C GLY A 61 -4.52 -3.36 -7.13
N TYR A 62 -3.72 -4.37 -6.76
CA TYR A 62 -3.81 -5.03 -5.46
C TYR A 62 -2.48 -5.67 -5.02
N TYR A 63 -2.37 -5.98 -3.73
CA TYR A 63 -1.32 -6.83 -3.16
C TYR A 63 -1.97 -7.98 -2.33
N ILE A 64 -1.19 -8.97 -1.92
CA ILE A 64 -1.69 -10.15 -1.19
C ILE A 64 -1.14 -10.14 0.24
N VAL A 65 -2.03 -10.31 1.21
CA VAL A 65 -1.66 -10.51 2.61
C VAL A 65 -1.90 -11.97 3.01
N ASN A 66 -0.97 -12.52 3.79
CA ASN A 66 -1.17 -13.76 4.52
C ASN A 66 -1.71 -13.39 5.90
N ASP A 67 -3.00 -13.62 6.13
CA ASP A 67 -3.56 -13.69 7.49
C ASP A 67 -3.00 -14.90 8.23
#